data_AF-A0A7D7A450-F1
#
_entry.id   AF-A0A7D7A450-F1
#
_cell.length_a   1.000
_cell.length_b   1.000
_cell.length_c   1.000
_cell.angle_alpha   90.00
_cell.angle_beta   90.00
_cell.angle_gamma   90.00
#
_symmetry.space_group_name_H-M   'P 1'
#
loop_
_entity.id
_entity.type
_entity.pdbx_description
1 polymer ?
#
loop_
_entity_poly.entity_id
_entity_poly.type
_entity_poly.pdbx_seq_one_letter_code
_entity_poly.pdbx_strand_id
1 'polypeptide(L)'
;MIDLVIDPGHGGSDYGARGEGSLVEKSLTLYIANKIKEYLDKKQISVILTRNDDRYVTLEERAKIANKNKARCFISIHINSSGVDSAEGTEVYTFTKGDEGERLATNVLDKIVSGVSLKNRGVKFANFTVLKETEMPAILVETCFISNSKEEALLEEDYFRDKIALSIANGFLRHIGREEISMGVDEDLVINSKTPIISPPTATKYQAFQWAQKKGATEEFIALAEIYWNSSIIECGVNPVVAYAQSAIETNLGTFNGVFKKEYKNPCGLRISNDINDENGGYAIFNNWTSGVEAHLDHLGLYAGGVIYPKRISRDPRHFPYLLGKAKYIEDLSGNWSPLDDYGIKVLELVKEIESSYSEKVIAPIKLDDNTDSNNYNDELVNHGDSVEGLKKEVISIISDIEKLKSRTEELKIYINSVEGFLAQEKKLKDALNATNMSLQEKNKSYEQTIEDILDVISKLRSIVI
;
A
#
# COMPACT_ATOMS: atom_id res chain seq x y z
N MET A 1 -13.54 -30.27 20.20
CA MET A 1 -14.21 -28.95 20.28
C MET A 1 -13.34 -28.02 19.47
N ILE A 2 -13.91 -27.28 18.54
CA ILE A 2 -13.18 -26.35 17.66
C ILE A 2 -13.26 -24.96 18.27
N ASP A 3 -12.16 -24.22 18.30
CA ASP A 3 -12.14 -22.88 18.91
C ASP A 3 -12.88 -21.87 18.05
N LEU A 4 -12.70 -21.95 16.72
CA LEU A 4 -13.30 -20.99 15.79
C LEU A 4 -13.68 -21.67 14.47
N VAL A 5 -14.87 -21.37 13.99
CA VAL A 5 -15.21 -21.56 12.57
C VAL A 5 -15.20 -20.21 11.88
N ILE A 6 -14.45 -20.12 10.79
CA ILE A 6 -14.40 -18.94 9.92
C ILE A 6 -15.16 -19.25 8.65
N ASP A 7 -16.05 -18.34 8.28
CA ASP A 7 -16.91 -18.47 7.13
C ASP A 7 -16.55 -17.40 6.09
N PRO A 8 -15.72 -17.70 5.09
CA PRO A 8 -15.52 -16.80 3.97
C PRO A 8 -16.81 -16.74 3.13
N GLY A 9 -17.46 -15.57 3.12
CA GLY A 9 -18.72 -15.33 2.42
C GLY A 9 -18.67 -15.70 0.94
N HIS A 10 -19.83 -15.98 0.33
CA HIS A 10 -19.97 -16.29 -1.09
C HIS A 10 -19.18 -17.55 -1.54
N GLY A 11 -18.84 -17.66 -2.83
CA GLY A 11 -18.05 -18.74 -3.42
C GLY A 11 -18.74 -19.42 -4.61
N GLY A 12 -17.95 -19.96 -5.54
CA GLY A 12 -18.47 -20.61 -6.75
C GLY A 12 -19.29 -19.64 -7.61
N SER A 13 -20.56 -19.98 -7.86
CA SER A 13 -21.49 -19.18 -8.66
C SER A 13 -21.94 -17.89 -7.98
N ASP A 14 -21.79 -17.79 -6.66
CA ASP A 14 -22.06 -16.57 -5.91
C ASP A 14 -20.76 -15.76 -5.80
N TYR A 15 -20.71 -14.62 -6.51
CA TYR A 15 -19.54 -13.76 -6.56
C TYR A 15 -19.45 -12.80 -5.37
N GLY A 16 -20.58 -12.56 -4.69
CA GLY A 16 -20.73 -11.39 -3.83
C GLY A 16 -20.60 -10.08 -4.62
N ALA A 17 -20.25 -9.03 -3.90
CA ALA A 17 -20.01 -7.70 -4.46
C ALA A 17 -18.77 -7.68 -5.38
N ARG A 18 -18.79 -6.73 -6.31
CA ARG A 18 -17.70 -6.46 -7.26
C ARG A 18 -17.31 -5.00 -7.13
N GLY A 19 -16.01 -4.74 -7.13
CA GLY A 19 -15.48 -3.39 -7.22
C GLY A 19 -15.57 -2.84 -8.64
N GLU A 20 -15.17 -1.58 -8.83
CA GLU A 20 -15.06 -1.00 -10.18
C GLU A 20 -13.92 -1.64 -10.97
N GLY A 21 -12.89 -2.15 -10.27
CA GLY A 21 -11.77 -2.89 -10.83
C GLY A 21 -12.03 -4.39 -11.01
N SER A 22 -10.98 -5.19 -10.83
CA SER A 22 -11.07 -6.66 -11.00
C SER A 22 -11.39 -7.41 -9.70
N LEU A 23 -11.57 -6.70 -8.59
CA LEU A 23 -11.79 -7.28 -7.28
C LEU A 23 -13.20 -7.85 -7.15
N VAL A 24 -13.27 -9.02 -6.51
CA VAL A 24 -14.51 -9.75 -6.27
C VAL A 24 -14.53 -10.25 -4.82
N GLU A 25 -15.62 -9.99 -4.12
CA GLU A 25 -15.78 -10.29 -2.69
C GLU A 25 -15.47 -11.75 -2.34
N LYS A 26 -15.96 -12.73 -3.11
CA LYS A 26 -15.68 -14.16 -2.83
C LYS A 26 -14.19 -14.51 -2.77
N SER A 27 -13.35 -13.80 -3.52
CA SER A 27 -11.90 -14.03 -3.57
C SER A 27 -11.22 -13.37 -2.38
N LEU A 28 -11.62 -12.14 -2.06
CA LEU A 28 -11.10 -11.35 -0.94
C LEU A 28 -11.42 -12.02 0.41
N THR A 29 -12.68 -12.42 0.60
CA THR A 29 -13.13 -13.12 1.82
C THR A 29 -12.39 -14.43 2.03
N LEU A 30 -12.17 -15.22 0.96
CA LEU A 30 -11.39 -16.45 1.01
C LEU A 30 -9.93 -16.19 1.39
N TYR A 31 -9.30 -15.15 0.82
CA TYR A 31 -7.94 -14.75 1.17
C TYR A 31 -7.82 -14.42 2.65
N ILE A 32 -8.68 -13.50 3.13
CA ILE A 32 -8.67 -13.03 4.52
C ILE A 32 -8.91 -14.21 5.48
N ALA A 33 -9.86 -15.10 5.18
CA ALA A 33 -10.16 -16.27 6.00
C ALA A 33 -8.96 -17.24 6.12
N ASN A 34 -8.25 -17.49 5.03
CA ASN A 34 -7.05 -18.33 5.05
C ASN A 34 -5.93 -17.69 5.88
N LYS A 35 -5.74 -16.36 5.79
CA LYS A 35 -4.76 -15.63 6.60
C LYS A 35 -5.09 -15.65 8.08
N ILE A 36 -6.35 -15.45 8.46
CA ILE A 36 -6.79 -15.58 9.87
C ILE A 36 -6.46 -16.99 10.38
N LYS A 37 -6.77 -18.03 9.59
CA LYS A 37 -6.42 -19.41 9.95
C LYS A 37 -4.92 -19.59 10.16
N GLU A 38 -4.09 -19.09 9.24
CA GLU A 38 -2.63 -19.18 9.35
C GLU A 38 -2.12 -18.52 10.65
N TYR A 39 -2.63 -17.34 10.99
CA TYR A 39 -2.27 -16.63 12.22
C TYR A 39 -2.67 -17.41 13.48
N LEU A 40 -3.89 -17.94 13.51
CA LEU A 40 -4.42 -18.66 14.66
C LEU A 40 -3.79 -20.05 14.83
N ASP A 41 -3.42 -20.73 13.74
CA ASP A 41 -2.70 -22.01 13.77
C ASP A 41 -1.34 -21.85 14.51
N LYS A 42 -0.64 -20.72 14.31
CA LYS A 42 0.63 -20.40 15.03
C LYS A 42 0.45 -20.26 16.54
N LYS A 43 -0.76 -19.89 17.00
CA LYS A 43 -1.12 -19.82 18.43
C LYS A 43 -1.79 -21.11 18.94
N GLN A 44 -1.74 -22.19 18.16
CA GLN A 44 -2.34 -23.49 18.47
C GLN A 44 -3.85 -23.38 18.74
N ILE A 45 -4.52 -22.48 18.01
CA ILE A 45 -5.98 -22.34 18.03
C ILE A 45 -6.56 -23.21 16.92
N SER A 46 -7.55 -24.03 17.24
CA SER A 46 -8.19 -24.90 16.25
C SER A 46 -9.20 -24.15 15.39
N VAL A 47 -8.91 -24.03 14.09
CA VAL A 47 -9.75 -23.30 13.14
C VAL A 47 -10.23 -24.19 12.00
N ILE A 48 -11.54 -24.15 11.71
CA ILE A 48 -12.16 -24.75 10.53
C ILE A 48 -12.69 -23.64 9.61
N LEU A 49 -12.49 -23.77 8.30
CA LEU A 49 -13.12 -22.92 7.30
C LEU A 49 -14.37 -23.61 6.72
N THR A 50 -15.47 -22.88 6.50
CA THR A 50 -16.66 -23.44 5.81
C THR A 50 -16.34 -23.80 4.34
N ARG A 51 -15.44 -23.03 3.72
CA ARG A 51 -14.77 -23.34 2.45
C ARG A 51 -13.30 -22.90 2.47
N ASN A 52 -12.45 -23.66 1.79
CA ASN A 52 -11.02 -23.39 1.60
C ASN A 52 -10.63 -23.30 0.11
N ASP A 53 -11.63 -23.33 -0.77
CA ASP A 53 -11.56 -23.22 -2.22
C ASP A 53 -12.74 -22.35 -2.71
N ASP A 54 -12.80 -22.11 -4.03
CA ASP A 54 -13.87 -21.34 -4.67
C ASP A 54 -15.14 -22.18 -4.94
N ARG A 55 -15.65 -22.86 -3.90
CA ARG A 55 -16.93 -23.58 -3.96
C ARG A 55 -18.06 -22.76 -3.34
N TYR A 56 -19.27 -22.96 -3.85
CA TYR A 56 -20.47 -22.44 -3.24
C TYR A 56 -20.88 -23.30 -2.03
N VAL A 57 -21.22 -22.63 -0.91
CA VAL A 57 -21.76 -23.26 0.31
C VAL A 57 -23.02 -22.50 0.71
N THR A 58 -24.13 -23.19 0.94
CA THR A 58 -25.39 -22.55 1.33
C THR A 58 -25.30 -21.98 2.75
N LEU A 59 -26.16 -21.02 3.07
CA LEU A 59 -26.17 -20.36 4.39
C LEU A 59 -26.43 -21.37 5.52
N GLU A 60 -27.35 -22.32 5.32
CA GLU A 60 -27.70 -23.35 6.29
C GLU A 60 -26.54 -24.34 6.47
N GLU A 61 -25.81 -24.67 5.40
CA GLU A 61 -24.66 -25.57 5.48
C GLU A 61 -23.51 -24.93 6.25
N ARG A 62 -23.28 -23.62 6.10
CA ARG A 62 -22.28 -22.88 6.88
C ARG A 62 -22.56 -22.98 8.39
N ALA A 63 -23.81 -22.77 8.80
CA ALA A 63 -24.24 -22.93 10.19
C ALA A 63 -24.12 -24.39 10.67
N LYS A 64 -24.54 -25.36 9.84
CA LYS A 64 -24.41 -26.80 10.16
C LYS A 64 -22.96 -27.22 10.38
N ILE A 65 -22.01 -26.72 9.58
CA ILE A 65 -20.58 -26.98 9.77
C ILE A 65 -20.15 -26.53 11.17
N ALA A 66 -20.55 -25.33 11.60
CA ALA A 66 -20.21 -24.81 12.92
C ALA A 66 -20.83 -25.63 14.07
N ASN A 67 -22.14 -25.92 13.98
CA ASN A 67 -22.87 -26.66 15.01
C ASN A 67 -22.36 -28.10 15.13
N LYS A 68 -22.17 -28.79 14.00
CA LYS A 68 -21.67 -30.18 13.97
C LYS A 68 -20.29 -30.31 14.62
N ASN A 69 -19.42 -29.32 14.44
CA ASN A 69 -18.08 -29.30 15.01
C ASN A 69 -18.03 -28.75 16.44
N LYS A 70 -19.18 -28.33 16.98
CA LYS A 70 -19.30 -27.71 18.32
C LYS A 70 -18.29 -26.58 18.48
N ALA A 71 -18.30 -25.66 17.51
CA ALA A 71 -17.39 -24.51 17.51
C ALA A 71 -17.68 -23.63 18.74
N ARG A 72 -16.63 -23.06 19.34
CA ARG A 72 -16.76 -22.11 20.45
C ARG A 72 -17.22 -20.73 19.97
N CYS A 73 -16.77 -20.29 18.80
CA CYS A 73 -17.25 -19.07 18.13
C CYS A 73 -17.38 -19.28 16.62
N PHE A 74 -18.16 -18.42 15.97
CA PHE A 74 -18.31 -18.35 14.52
C PHE A 74 -18.08 -16.92 14.02
N ILE A 75 -17.26 -16.75 12.98
CA ILE A 75 -16.99 -15.46 12.35
C ILE A 75 -17.17 -15.60 10.84
N SER A 76 -18.18 -14.92 10.27
CA SER A 76 -18.35 -14.77 8.83
C SER A 76 -17.64 -13.51 8.33
N ILE A 77 -16.97 -13.60 7.18
CA ILE A 77 -16.16 -12.53 6.59
C ILE A 77 -16.80 -12.10 5.29
N HIS A 78 -17.09 -10.80 5.18
CA HIS A 78 -17.73 -10.15 4.04
C HIS A 78 -17.07 -8.80 3.72
N ILE A 79 -17.29 -8.33 2.49
CA ILE A 79 -16.87 -7.01 2.03
C ILE A 79 -18.12 -6.27 1.58
N ASN A 80 -18.39 -5.13 2.21
CA ASN A 80 -19.63 -4.40 2.03
C ASN A 80 -19.72 -3.78 0.63
N SER A 81 -20.93 -3.46 0.23
CA SER A 81 -21.20 -2.70 -0.99
C SER A 81 -22.45 -1.86 -0.80
N SER A 82 -22.44 -0.65 -1.37
CA SER A 82 -23.52 0.31 -1.29
C SER A 82 -23.66 1.01 -2.64
N GLY A 83 -24.89 1.37 -3.02
CA GLY A 83 -25.13 2.26 -4.16
C GLY A 83 -24.79 3.72 -3.89
N VAL A 84 -24.15 4.02 -2.75
CA VAL A 84 -23.67 5.34 -2.36
C VAL A 84 -22.15 5.25 -2.23
N ASP A 85 -21.43 5.88 -3.15
CA ASP A 85 -19.95 5.79 -3.27
C ASP A 85 -19.22 6.30 -2.02
N SER A 86 -19.83 7.22 -1.26
CA SER A 86 -19.26 7.75 -0.02
C SER A 86 -19.44 6.84 1.21
N ALA A 87 -20.07 5.67 1.06
CA ALA A 87 -20.18 4.71 2.15
C ALA A 87 -18.82 4.04 2.38
N GLU A 88 -18.25 4.26 3.56
CA GLU A 88 -16.93 3.75 3.96
C GLU A 88 -16.97 3.25 5.42
N GLY A 89 -16.01 2.42 5.78
CA GLY A 89 -15.73 1.95 7.14
C GLY A 89 -16.09 0.49 7.41
N THR A 90 -15.78 0.05 8.63
CA THR A 90 -16.02 -1.32 9.11
C THR A 90 -17.27 -1.38 9.97
N GLU A 91 -18.11 -2.40 9.76
CA GLU A 91 -19.24 -2.75 10.65
C GLU A 91 -19.25 -4.25 10.97
N VAL A 92 -19.76 -4.62 12.15
CA VAL A 92 -19.88 -6.02 12.56
C VAL A 92 -21.31 -6.29 13.00
N TYR A 93 -21.92 -7.32 12.43
CA TYR A 93 -23.27 -7.77 12.76
C TYR A 93 -23.25 -8.94 13.74
N THR A 94 -24.21 -8.97 14.66
CA THR A 94 -24.55 -10.14 15.49
C THR A 94 -26.06 -10.30 15.59
N PHE A 95 -26.56 -11.39 16.17
CA PHE A 95 -28.01 -11.66 16.22
C PHE A 95 -28.70 -11.06 17.45
N THR A 96 -28.12 -11.25 18.65
CA THR A 96 -28.76 -10.87 19.92
C THR A 96 -27.99 -9.74 20.59
N LYS A 97 -28.72 -8.76 21.14
CA LYS A 97 -28.13 -7.70 21.96
C LYS A 97 -27.87 -8.18 23.39
N GLY A 98 -26.70 -7.85 23.92
CA GLY A 98 -26.26 -8.11 25.28
C GLY A 98 -25.62 -9.48 25.48
N ASP A 99 -25.45 -10.27 24.43
CA ASP A 99 -24.90 -11.63 24.52
C ASP A 99 -23.38 -11.66 24.26
N GLU A 100 -22.81 -12.88 24.29
CA GLU A 100 -21.40 -13.10 23.99
C GLU A 100 -21.03 -12.78 22.53
N GLY A 101 -22.00 -12.83 21.61
CA GLY A 101 -21.84 -12.42 20.22
C GLY A 101 -21.57 -10.93 20.09
N GLU A 102 -22.28 -10.07 20.83
CA GLU A 102 -22.00 -8.63 20.88
C GLU A 102 -20.62 -8.32 21.46
N ARG A 103 -20.19 -9.06 22.49
CA ARG A 103 -18.85 -8.93 23.07
C ARG A 103 -17.74 -9.33 22.08
N LEU A 104 -17.95 -10.43 21.35
CA LEU A 104 -17.05 -10.85 20.28
C LEU A 104 -16.99 -9.80 19.16
N ALA A 105 -18.14 -9.29 18.73
CA ALA A 105 -18.25 -8.27 17.70
C ALA A 105 -17.49 -6.99 18.07
N THR A 106 -17.66 -6.53 19.31
CA THR A 106 -16.98 -5.33 19.83
C THR A 106 -15.46 -5.50 19.82
N ASN A 107 -14.96 -6.62 20.35
CA ASN A 107 -13.52 -6.90 20.36
C ASN A 107 -12.90 -6.96 18.97
N VAL A 108 -13.61 -7.57 18.01
CA VAL A 108 -13.15 -7.67 16.61
C VAL A 108 -13.20 -6.31 15.93
N LEU A 109 -14.29 -5.56 16.08
CA LEU A 109 -14.42 -4.23 15.50
C LEU A 109 -13.34 -3.26 16.02
N ASP A 110 -13.12 -3.21 17.34
CA ASP A 110 -12.10 -2.37 17.96
C ASP A 110 -10.70 -2.67 17.40
N LYS A 111 -10.41 -3.95 17.14
CA LYS A 111 -9.13 -4.37 16.57
C LYS A 111 -8.98 -3.99 15.11
N ILE A 112 -10.02 -4.13 14.30
CA ILE A 112 -9.95 -3.71 12.90
C ILE A 112 -9.77 -2.19 12.83
N VAL A 113 -10.60 -1.42 13.53
CA VAL A 113 -10.55 0.05 13.52
C VAL A 113 -9.18 0.56 13.95
N SER A 114 -8.62 0.03 15.03
CA SER A 114 -7.28 0.41 15.50
C SER A 114 -6.14 -0.10 14.60
N GLY A 115 -6.31 -1.25 13.95
CA GLY A 115 -5.29 -1.89 13.12
C GLY A 115 -5.14 -1.32 11.71
N VAL A 116 -6.24 -0.82 11.10
CA VAL A 116 -6.26 -0.31 9.71
C VAL A 116 -6.79 1.12 9.56
N SER A 117 -7.11 1.82 10.65
CA SER A 117 -7.54 3.23 10.65
C SER A 117 -8.78 3.52 9.79
N LEU A 118 -9.72 2.57 9.70
CA LEU A 118 -10.99 2.76 9.02
C LEU A 118 -12.04 3.40 9.93
N LYS A 119 -13.06 4.01 9.30
CA LYS A 119 -14.22 4.55 10.01
C LYS A 119 -14.95 3.45 10.77
N ASN A 120 -15.15 3.65 12.07
CA ASN A 120 -15.94 2.76 12.91
C ASN A 120 -17.44 2.99 12.67
N ARG A 121 -18.15 2.00 12.15
CA ARG A 121 -19.60 2.06 11.89
C ARG A 121 -20.44 1.29 12.94
N GLY A 122 -19.77 0.77 13.97
CA GLY A 122 -20.40 0.15 15.12
C GLY A 122 -20.78 -1.32 14.94
N VAL A 123 -21.17 -1.92 16.07
CA VAL A 123 -21.82 -3.24 16.12
C VAL A 123 -23.31 -3.06 15.81
N LYS A 124 -23.85 -3.96 14.97
CA LYS A 124 -25.23 -3.94 14.50
C LYS A 124 -25.91 -5.29 14.73
N PHE A 125 -27.25 -5.30 14.62
CA PHE A 125 -28.07 -6.49 14.85
C PHE A 125 -28.85 -6.86 13.60
N ALA A 126 -28.73 -8.10 13.13
CA ALA A 126 -29.39 -8.57 11.92
C ALA A 126 -29.79 -10.05 11.99
N ASN A 127 -30.88 -10.40 11.30
CA ASN A 127 -31.42 -11.75 11.22
C ASN A 127 -30.79 -12.58 10.08
N PHE A 128 -29.47 -12.46 9.88
CA PHE A 128 -28.78 -13.26 8.87
C PHE A 128 -28.79 -14.75 9.25
N THR A 129 -29.09 -15.62 8.29
CA THR A 129 -29.23 -17.07 8.53
C THR A 129 -28.01 -17.66 9.25
N VAL A 130 -26.81 -17.28 8.82
CA VAL A 130 -25.54 -17.76 9.43
C VAL A 130 -25.33 -17.30 10.87
N LEU A 131 -26.00 -16.24 11.33
CA LEU A 131 -25.95 -15.77 12.73
C LEU A 131 -27.06 -16.38 13.56
N LYS A 132 -28.23 -16.58 12.96
CA LYS A 132 -29.44 -17.08 13.61
C LYS A 132 -29.41 -18.60 13.83
N GLU A 133 -28.85 -19.36 12.89
CA GLU A 133 -28.89 -20.82 12.91
C GLU A 133 -27.66 -21.46 13.57
N THR A 134 -26.66 -20.66 13.94
CA THR A 134 -25.52 -21.10 14.75
C THR A 134 -25.85 -21.17 16.23
N GLU A 135 -25.35 -22.18 16.93
CA GLU A 135 -25.62 -22.41 18.37
C GLU A 135 -24.61 -21.71 19.31
N MET A 136 -23.55 -21.12 18.77
CA MET A 136 -22.47 -20.44 19.50
C MET A 136 -22.44 -18.94 19.20
N PRO A 137 -21.70 -18.12 19.96
CA PRO A 137 -21.49 -16.70 19.65
C PRO A 137 -21.01 -16.52 18.20
N ALA A 138 -21.79 -15.76 17.43
CA ALA A 138 -21.62 -15.61 15.99
C ALA A 138 -21.62 -14.14 15.58
N ILE A 139 -20.70 -13.79 14.68
CA ILE A 139 -20.61 -12.45 14.09
C ILE A 139 -20.41 -12.53 12.58
N LEU A 140 -20.83 -11.48 11.87
CA LEU A 140 -20.52 -11.24 10.46
C LEU A 140 -19.78 -9.91 10.35
N VAL A 141 -18.57 -9.95 9.82
CA VAL A 141 -17.69 -8.78 9.69
C VAL A 141 -17.79 -8.26 8.27
N GLU A 142 -18.28 -7.05 8.11
CA GLU A 142 -18.15 -6.26 6.88
C GLU A 142 -16.88 -5.42 7.00
N THR A 143 -15.79 -5.88 6.37
CA THR A 143 -14.45 -5.33 6.68
C THR A 143 -14.29 -3.88 6.22
N CYS A 144 -14.80 -3.57 5.03
CA CYS A 144 -14.81 -2.26 4.37
C CYS A 144 -15.78 -2.31 3.18
N PHE A 145 -15.90 -1.25 2.38
CA PHE A 145 -16.78 -1.14 1.23
C PHE A 145 -16.01 -1.28 -0.09
N ILE A 146 -16.24 -2.37 -0.83
CA ILE A 146 -15.64 -2.57 -2.16
C ILE A 146 -16.18 -1.58 -3.20
N SER A 147 -17.36 -1.00 -2.95
CA SER A 147 -17.95 0.04 -3.80
C SER A 147 -17.39 1.44 -3.56
N ASN A 148 -16.54 1.61 -2.54
CA ASN A 148 -15.87 2.88 -2.27
C ASN A 148 -14.47 2.83 -2.87
N SER A 149 -14.17 3.69 -3.84
CA SER A 149 -12.92 3.64 -4.59
C SER A 149 -11.64 3.76 -3.73
N LYS A 150 -11.70 4.44 -2.57
CA LYS A 150 -10.55 4.51 -1.65
C LYS A 150 -10.34 3.21 -0.90
N GLU A 151 -11.42 2.61 -0.40
CA GLU A 151 -11.35 1.32 0.29
C GLU A 151 -11.11 0.15 -0.68
N GLU A 152 -11.57 0.26 -1.94
CA GLU A 152 -11.22 -0.66 -3.02
C GLU A 152 -9.71 -0.62 -3.31
N ALA A 153 -9.11 0.56 -3.44
CA ALA A 153 -7.66 0.69 -3.60
C ALA A 153 -6.89 0.08 -2.43
N LEU A 154 -7.37 0.27 -1.19
CA LEU A 154 -6.79 -0.43 -0.03
C LEU A 154 -6.95 -1.95 -0.14
N LEU A 155 -8.11 -2.43 -0.62
CA LEU A 155 -8.36 -3.85 -0.82
C LEU A 155 -7.49 -4.47 -1.91
N GLU A 156 -6.89 -3.72 -2.84
CA GLU A 156 -5.91 -4.22 -3.81
C GLU A 156 -4.59 -4.60 -3.14
N GLU A 157 -4.24 -3.93 -2.03
CA GLU A 157 -2.99 -4.12 -1.30
C GLU A 157 -3.02 -5.37 -0.40
N ASP A 158 -2.07 -6.29 -0.60
CA ASP A 158 -1.89 -7.48 0.25
C ASP A 158 -1.72 -7.09 1.72
N TYR A 159 -0.99 -6.02 2.00
CA TYR A 159 -0.72 -5.53 3.34
C TYR A 159 -2.00 -5.19 4.11
N PHE A 160 -2.94 -4.51 3.47
CA PHE A 160 -4.20 -4.14 4.09
C PHE A 160 -5.07 -5.37 4.36
N ARG A 161 -5.15 -6.31 3.41
CA ARG A 161 -5.86 -7.59 3.59
C ARG A 161 -5.27 -8.41 4.76
N ASP A 162 -3.94 -8.48 4.86
CA ASP A 162 -3.25 -9.17 5.94
C ASP A 162 -3.47 -8.48 7.31
N LYS A 163 -3.48 -7.14 7.35
CA LYS A 163 -3.80 -6.39 8.58
C LYS A 163 -5.23 -6.57 9.04
N ILE A 164 -6.21 -6.63 8.13
CA ILE A 164 -7.60 -6.97 8.45
C ILE A 164 -7.66 -8.36 9.07
N ALA A 165 -7.07 -9.37 8.41
CA ALA A 165 -7.04 -10.75 8.88
C ALA A 165 -6.43 -10.85 10.30
N LEU A 166 -5.29 -10.19 10.51
CA LEU A 166 -4.61 -10.16 11.79
C LEU A 166 -5.41 -9.45 12.89
N SER A 167 -6.09 -8.37 12.55
CA SER A 167 -6.97 -7.64 13.46
C SER A 167 -8.15 -8.49 13.90
N ILE A 168 -8.75 -9.25 12.97
CA ILE A 168 -9.83 -10.20 13.28
C ILE A 168 -9.33 -11.32 14.18
N ALA A 169 -8.16 -11.91 13.87
CA ALA A 169 -7.52 -12.93 14.71
C ALA A 169 -7.28 -12.40 16.14
N ASN A 170 -6.76 -11.18 16.28
CA ASN A 170 -6.50 -10.56 17.57
C ASN A 170 -7.77 -10.20 18.34
N GLY A 171 -8.83 -9.77 17.65
CA GLY A 171 -10.14 -9.53 18.26
C GLY A 171 -10.72 -10.82 18.84
N PHE A 172 -10.58 -11.92 18.11
CA PHE A 172 -10.96 -13.25 18.60
C PHE A 172 -10.09 -13.69 19.79
N LEU A 173 -8.76 -13.59 19.70
CA LEU A 173 -7.84 -13.95 20.79
C LEU A 173 -8.15 -13.17 22.08
N ARG A 174 -8.36 -11.85 21.95
CA ARG A 174 -8.83 -10.99 23.04
C ARG A 174 -10.13 -11.49 23.64
N HIS A 175 -11.13 -11.79 22.80
CA HIS A 175 -12.42 -12.30 23.26
C HIS A 175 -12.26 -13.61 24.06
N ILE A 176 -11.36 -14.49 23.62
CA ILE A 176 -11.14 -15.76 24.31
C ILE A 176 -10.14 -15.72 25.47
N GLY A 177 -9.59 -14.55 25.79
CA GLY A 177 -8.63 -14.35 26.87
C GLY A 177 -7.24 -14.94 26.57
N ARG A 178 -6.86 -15.05 25.29
CA ARG A 178 -5.54 -15.50 24.86
C ARG A 178 -4.68 -14.30 24.50
N GLU A 179 -3.37 -14.48 24.64
CA GLU A 179 -2.38 -13.50 24.19
C GLU A 179 -2.60 -13.21 22.70
N GLU A 180 -2.79 -11.93 22.39
CA GLU A 180 -2.91 -11.45 21.03
C GLU A 180 -1.63 -11.80 20.25
N ILE A 181 -1.75 -12.00 18.95
CA ILE A 181 -0.62 -12.10 18.05
C ILE A 181 -0.07 -10.68 17.93
N SER A 182 1.07 -10.43 18.59
CA SER A 182 1.96 -9.35 18.15
C SER A 182 2.12 -9.54 16.66
N MET A 183 1.91 -8.48 15.90
CA MET A 183 1.83 -8.62 14.46
C MET A 183 3.12 -9.27 13.99
N GLY A 184 3.07 -10.56 13.62
CA GLY A 184 4.23 -11.34 13.18
C GLY A 184 4.64 -10.97 11.76
N VAL A 185 4.66 -9.67 11.47
CA VAL A 185 5.58 -9.05 10.55
C VAL A 185 6.69 -8.62 11.51
N ASP A 186 7.86 -9.22 11.42
CA ASP A 186 9.04 -8.94 12.26
C ASP A 186 8.89 -7.58 12.96
N GLU A 187 8.77 -7.54 14.29
CA GLU A 187 8.80 -6.25 14.99
C GLU A 187 10.13 -5.54 14.67
N ASP A 188 11.17 -6.28 14.26
CA ASP A 188 12.40 -5.79 13.64
C ASP A 188 12.31 -5.43 12.14
N LEU A 189 11.14 -5.46 11.48
CA LEU A 189 10.85 -5.05 10.08
C LEU A 189 9.62 -4.16 9.92
N VAL A 190 8.72 -4.02 10.90
CA VAL A 190 7.64 -2.99 10.85
C VAL A 190 7.81 -1.91 11.92
N ILE A 191 8.62 -2.14 12.97
CA ILE A 191 9.28 -1.03 13.68
C ILE A 191 10.57 -0.61 12.93
N ASN A 192 11.02 -1.38 11.93
CA ASN A 192 12.17 -1.02 11.08
C ASN A 192 11.93 -1.00 9.56
N SER A 193 10.71 -1.05 9.02
CA SER A 193 10.50 -0.47 7.68
C SER A 193 10.32 1.02 7.87
N LYS A 194 11.35 1.63 8.46
CA LYS A 194 11.49 3.06 8.44
C LYS A 194 11.34 3.49 6.97
N THR A 195 10.60 4.55 6.74
CA THR A 195 10.19 5.00 5.42
C THR A 195 11.43 5.49 4.66
N PRO A 196 11.85 4.87 3.55
CA PRO A 196 13.09 5.27 2.87
C PRO A 196 13.02 6.69 2.32
N ILE A 197 14.01 7.51 2.67
CA ILE A 197 14.19 8.83 2.06
C ILE A 197 14.47 8.69 0.56
N ILE A 198 15.19 7.62 0.16
CA ILE A 198 15.42 7.25 -1.24
C ILE A 198 14.38 6.22 -1.67
N SER A 199 13.45 6.66 -2.50
CA SER A 199 12.42 5.83 -3.13
C SER A 199 11.83 6.58 -4.34
N PRO A 200 11.16 5.88 -5.27
CA PRO A 200 10.37 6.54 -6.30
C PRO A 200 9.34 7.50 -5.68
N PRO A 201 8.88 8.54 -6.41
CA PRO A 201 7.82 9.42 -5.91
C PRO A 201 6.58 8.63 -5.51
N THR A 202 6.15 8.77 -4.26
CA THR A 202 4.96 8.10 -3.72
C THR A 202 3.67 8.88 -3.97
N ALA A 203 3.80 10.13 -4.42
CA ALA A 203 2.71 10.98 -4.86
C ALA A 203 3.13 11.78 -6.10
N THR A 204 2.16 12.36 -6.78
CA THR A 204 2.37 13.26 -7.92
C THR A 204 2.59 14.70 -7.45
N LYS A 205 3.28 15.53 -8.25
CA LYS A 205 3.41 16.98 -7.98
C LYS A 205 2.04 17.67 -7.87
N TYR A 206 1.02 17.14 -8.54
CA TYR A 206 -0.34 17.66 -8.48
C TYR A 206 -1.00 17.41 -7.12
N GLN A 207 -0.78 16.24 -6.52
CA GLN A 207 -1.23 15.95 -5.16
C GLN A 207 -0.55 16.89 -4.16
N ALA A 208 0.75 17.15 -4.34
CA ALA A 208 1.49 18.11 -3.53
C ALA A 208 0.93 19.55 -3.68
N PHE A 209 0.62 20.00 -4.90
CA PHE A 209 -0.03 21.30 -5.12
C PHE A 209 -1.36 21.42 -4.39
N GLN A 210 -2.23 20.42 -4.53
CA GLN A 210 -3.56 20.41 -3.93
C GLN A 210 -3.49 20.39 -2.41
N TRP A 211 -2.61 19.54 -1.87
CA TRP A 211 -2.35 19.47 -0.44
C TRP A 211 -1.88 20.83 0.10
N ALA A 212 -0.89 21.46 -0.54
CA ALA A 212 -0.35 22.73 -0.11
C ALA A 212 -1.38 23.88 -0.19
N GLN A 213 -2.17 23.94 -1.27
CA GLN A 213 -3.29 24.89 -1.38
C GLN A 213 -4.31 24.72 -0.25
N LYS A 214 -4.72 23.47 0.03
CA LYS A 214 -5.66 23.17 1.10
C LYS A 214 -5.12 23.53 2.49
N LYS A 215 -3.81 23.42 2.70
CA LYS A 215 -3.13 23.82 3.93
C LYS A 215 -2.93 25.33 4.05
N GLY A 216 -3.29 26.11 3.03
CA GLY A 216 -3.13 27.57 3.02
C GLY A 216 -1.67 28.01 2.84
N ALA A 217 -0.86 27.22 2.12
CA ALA A 217 0.51 27.56 1.81
C ALA A 217 0.62 28.77 0.87
N THR A 218 1.78 29.43 0.88
CA THR A 218 2.05 30.53 -0.06
C THR A 218 2.16 30.03 -1.51
N GLU A 219 1.88 30.90 -2.48
CA GLU A 219 1.98 30.55 -3.90
C GLU A 219 3.38 30.09 -4.29
N GLU A 220 4.43 30.71 -3.72
CA GLU A 220 5.80 30.25 -3.91
C GLU A 220 6.03 28.84 -3.38
N PHE A 221 5.55 28.52 -2.19
CA PHE A 221 5.70 27.18 -1.62
C PHE A 221 4.96 26.13 -2.44
N ILE A 222 3.75 26.45 -2.91
CA ILE A 222 3.01 25.57 -3.82
C ILE A 222 3.86 25.32 -5.07
N ALA A 223 4.42 26.36 -5.68
CA ALA A 223 5.24 26.24 -6.89
C ALA A 223 6.52 25.40 -6.71
N LEU A 224 7.06 25.27 -5.49
CA LEU A 224 8.24 24.42 -5.22
C LEU A 224 8.03 22.95 -5.58
N ALA A 225 6.80 22.42 -5.54
CA ALA A 225 6.55 21.02 -5.89
C ALA A 225 6.94 20.71 -7.35
N GLU A 226 6.90 21.69 -8.26
CA GLU A 226 7.40 21.49 -9.62
C GLU A 226 8.91 21.27 -9.65
N ILE A 227 9.66 22.09 -8.92
CA ILE A 227 11.12 22.00 -8.81
C ILE A 227 11.50 20.67 -8.13
N TYR A 228 10.87 20.34 -7.00
CA TYR A 228 11.17 19.09 -6.28
C TYR A 228 10.99 17.85 -7.14
N TRP A 229 9.87 17.72 -7.87
CA TRP A 229 9.65 16.53 -8.72
C TRP A 229 10.59 16.48 -9.92
N ASN A 230 10.95 17.63 -10.49
CA ASN A 230 11.88 17.67 -11.62
C ASN A 230 13.32 17.33 -11.18
N SER A 231 13.82 17.98 -10.12
CA SER A 231 15.20 17.80 -9.64
C SER A 231 15.43 16.44 -8.96
N SER A 232 14.45 15.92 -8.20
CA SER A 232 14.56 14.63 -7.52
C SER A 232 14.82 13.46 -8.48
N ILE A 233 14.03 13.38 -9.55
CA ILE A 233 14.06 12.28 -10.52
C ILE A 233 15.36 12.30 -11.32
N ILE A 234 15.88 13.49 -11.59
CA ILE A 234 17.04 13.70 -12.47
C ILE A 234 18.36 13.54 -11.70
N GLU A 235 18.41 13.95 -10.43
CA GLU A 235 19.71 14.22 -9.80
C GLU A 235 20.13 13.29 -8.67
N CYS A 236 19.19 12.63 -7.96
CA CYS A 236 19.54 12.05 -6.65
C CYS A 236 18.75 10.82 -6.17
N GLY A 237 17.53 10.59 -6.67
CA GLY A 237 16.69 9.46 -6.24
C GLY A 237 16.04 9.62 -4.86
N VAL A 238 16.17 10.78 -4.21
CA VAL A 238 15.40 11.14 -3.01
C VAL A 238 13.93 11.27 -3.38
N ASN A 239 13.03 10.69 -2.60
CA ASN A 239 11.59 10.82 -2.85
C ASN A 239 11.16 12.30 -2.70
N PRO A 240 10.62 12.93 -3.76
CA PRO A 240 10.30 14.36 -3.73
C PRO A 240 9.17 14.69 -2.77
N VAL A 241 8.30 13.72 -2.43
CA VAL A 241 7.25 13.89 -1.42
C VAL A 241 7.87 14.13 -0.06
N VAL A 242 8.93 13.39 0.28
CA VAL A 242 9.64 13.51 1.56
C VAL A 242 10.29 14.88 1.68
N ALA A 243 11.06 15.28 0.66
CA ALA A 243 11.73 16.58 0.64
C ALA A 243 10.72 17.75 0.66
N TYR A 244 9.59 17.62 -0.05
CA TYR A 244 8.55 18.64 -0.06
C TYR A 244 7.81 18.74 1.29
N ALA A 245 7.47 17.60 1.90
CA ALA A 245 6.87 17.53 3.23
C ALA A 245 7.79 18.14 4.29
N GLN A 246 9.09 17.82 4.25
CA GLN A 246 10.08 18.43 5.12
C GLN A 246 10.16 19.95 4.91
N SER A 247 10.14 20.40 3.65
CA SER A 247 10.14 21.82 3.31
C SER A 247 8.94 22.57 3.90
N ALA A 248 7.76 21.93 3.96
CA ALA A 248 6.59 22.52 4.58
C ALA A 248 6.78 22.83 6.06
N ILE A 249 7.46 21.94 6.79
CA ILE A 249 7.77 22.12 8.22
C ILE A 249 8.78 23.26 8.38
N GLU A 250 9.88 23.20 7.64
CA GLU A 250 11.01 24.13 7.77
C GLU A 250 10.64 25.57 7.39
N THR A 251 9.78 25.73 6.39
CA THR A 251 9.36 27.06 5.91
C THR A 251 8.04 27.53 6.51
N ASN A 252 7.38 26.71 7.34
CA ASN A 252 6.00 26.90 7.78
C ASN A 252 5.07 27.19 6.58
N LEU A 253 5.01 26.24 5.63
CA LEU A 253 4.23 26.33 4.40
C LEU A 253 4.55 27.59 3.57
N GLY A 254 5.82 28.00 3.58
CA GLY A 254 6.34 29.16 2.84
C GLY A 254 6.08 30.52 3.48
N THR A 255 5.69 30.57 4.76
CA THR A 255 5.47 31.84 5.47
C THR A 255 6.70 32.35 6.21
N PHE A 256 7.69 31.49 6.49
CA PHE A 256 8.98 31.80 7.11
C PHE A 256 8.85 32.56 8.44
N ASN A 257 8.85 31.85 9.57
CA ASN A 257 8.78 32.47 10.90
C ASN A 257 10.19 32.79 11.45
N GLY A 258 10.38 33.98 12.02
CA GLY A 258 11.58 34.33 12.79
C GLY A 258 12.75 34.90 11.96
N VAL A 259 13.98 34.46 12.24
CA VAL A 259 15.23 34.95 11.61
C VAL A 259 15.50 34.30 10.25
N PHE A 260 14.86 33.17 9.98
CA PHE A 260 14.90 32.45 8.70
C PHE A 260 13.94 33.11 7.72
N LYS A 261 14.43 33.54 6.56
CA LYS A 261 13.67 34.41 5.66
C LYS A 261 13.51 33.82 4.26
N LYS A 262 12.42 34.22 3.61
CA LYS A 262 12.08 33.83 2.24
C LYS A 262 13.18 34.19 1.24
N GLU A 263 13.86 35.31 1.43
CA GLU A 263 14.90 35.81 0.52
C GLU A 263 16.11 34.89 0.44
N TYR A 264 16.27 33.97 1.40
CA TYR A 264 17.38 33.01 1.40
C TYR A 264 17.19 31.92 0.34
N LYS A 265 15.97 31.77 -0.21
CA LYS A 265 15.60 30.73 -1.19
C LYS A 265 16.02 29.33 -0.74
N ASN A 266 16.02 29.14 0.57
CA ASN A 266 16.41 27.93 1.27
C ASN A 266 15.12 27.24 1.71
N PRO A 267 14.77 26.08 1.13
CA PRO A 267 13.47 25.47 1.40
C PRO A 267 13.48 24.54 2.61
N CYS A 268 14.63 24.33 3.27
CA CYS A 268 14.77 23.35 4.35
C CYS A 268 15.49 23.88 5.60
N GLY A 269 15.84 25.17 5.64
CA GLY A 269 16.55 25.73 6.79
C GLY A 269 18.00 25.24 6.90
N LEU A 270 18.61 24.83 5.79
CA LEU A 270 19.99 24.34 5.78
C LEU A 270 20.93 25.42 6.35
N ARG A 271 21.79 25.02 7.28
CA ARG A 271 22.75 25.92 7.95
C ARG A 271 24.15 25.74 7.38
N ILE A 272 24.96 26.79 7.38
CA ILE A 272 26.39 26.76 7.04
C ILE A 272 27.29 26.91 8.26
N SER A 273 26.73 27.41 9.36
CA SER A 273 27.43 27.65 10.63
C SER A 273 26.48 27.41 11.81
N ASN A 274 27.04 26.98 12.93
CA ASN A 274 26.33 26.91 14.21
C ASN A 274 26.28 28.26 14.93
N ASP A 275 27.02 29.27 14.45
CA ASP A 275 27.01 30.61 15.03
C ASP A 275 25.69 31.33 14.68
N ILE A 276 24.87 31.54 15.70
CA ILE A 276 23.58 32.23 15.59
C ILE A 276 23.73 33.75 15.46
N ASN A 277 24.93 34.30 15.71
CA ASN A 277 25.20 35.73 15.63
C ASN A 277 25.74 36.17 14.26
N ASP A 278 25.88 35.23 13.32
CA ASP A 278 26.17 35.51 11.93
C ASP A 278 25.07 36.40 11.32
N GLU A 279 25.41 37.25 10.34
CA GLU A 279 24.50 38.23 9.74
C GLU A 279 23.23 37.60 9.16
N ASN A 280 23.32 36.33 8.76
CA ASN A 280 22.23 35.52 8.20
C ASN A 280 21.74 34.44 9.18
N GLY A 281 22.10 34.50 10.47
CA GLY A 281 21.75 33.50 11.49
C GLY A 281 22.42 32.13 11.29
N GLY A 282 23.43 32.06 10.42
CA GLY A 282 24.12 30.83 10.03
C GLY A 282 23.37 29.98 9.00
N TYR A 283 22.36 30.52 8.32
CA TYR A 283 21.63 29.83 7.24
C TYR A 283 22.34 29.94 5.88
N ALA A 284 22.22 28.89 5.07
CA ALA A 284 22.59 28.94 3.66
C ALA A 284 21.65 29.86 2.88
N ILE A 285 22.19 30.58 1.91
CA ILE A 285 21.48 31.49 1.00
C ILE A 285 21.77 31.06 -0.43
N PHE A 286 20.73 30.94 -1.24
CA PHE A 286 20.81 30.47 -2.63
C PHE A 286 20.37 31.55 -3.62
N ASN A 287 20.90 31.52 -4.85
CA ASN A 287 20.55 32.49 -5.88
C ASN A 287 19.11 32.34 -6.38
N ASN A 288 18.58 31.12 -6.35
CA ASN A 288 17.27 30.77 -6.90
C ASN A 288 16.68 29.57 -6.14
N TRP A 289 15.38 29.31 -6.28
CA TRP A 289 14.73 28.22 -5.56
C TRP A 289 15.23 26.85 -6.02
N THR A 290 15.57 26.72 -7.30
CA THR A 290 16.16 25.51 -7.87
C THR A 290 17.46 25.13 -7.13
N SER A 291 18.36 26.07 -6.87
CA SER A 291 19.57 25.85 -6.07
C SER A 291 19.29 25.42 -4.64
N GLY A 292 18.34 26.06 -3.97
CA GLY A 292 17.97 25.66 -2.62
C GLY A 292 17.33 24.26 -2.56
N VAL A 293 16.52 23.91 -3.57
CA VAL A 293 15.91 22.58 -3.69
C VAL A 293 16.95 21.51 -3.97
N GLU A 294 17.87 21.75 -4.91
CA GLU A 294 18.98 20.82 -5.20
C GLU A 294 19.88 20.63 -3.97
N ALA A 295 20.23 21.69 -3.25
CA ALA A 295 20.99 21.59 -2.00
C ALA A 295 20.24 20.78 -0.93
N HIS A 296 18.93 20.96 -0.81
CA HIS A 296 18.10 20.17 0.09
C HIS A 296 18.12 18.68 -0.30
N LEU A 297 17.90 18.38 -1.57
CA LEU A 297 17.91 17.02 -2.10
C LEU A 297 19.29 16.36 -1.94
N ASP A 298 20.38 17.11 -2.13
CA ASP A 298 21.74 16.62 -1.95
C ASP A 298 22.04 16.27 -0.49
N HIS A 299 21.58 17.08 0.46
CA HIS A 299 21.74 16.77 1.87
C HIS A 299 20.97 15.51 2.27
N LEU A 300 19.71 15.39 1.83
CA LEU A 300 18.88 14.21 2.08
C LEU A 300 19.45 12.95 1.42
N GLY A 301 19.95 13.06 0.19
CA GLY A 301 20.58 11.95 -0.53
C GLY A 301 21.86 11.48 0.15
N LEU A 302 22.67 12.41 0.67
CA LEU A 302 23.84 12.10 1.48
C LEU A 302 23.45 11.41 2.79
N TYR A 303 22.51 12.00 3.54
CA TYR A 303 21.97 11.41 4.77
C TYR A 303 21.45 10.00 4.55
N ALA A 304 20.76 9.77 3.43
CA ALA A 304 20.15 8.50 3.11
C ALA A 304 21.13 7.42 2.64
N GLY A 305 22.39 7.79 2.36
CA GLY A 305 23.39 6.87 1.82
C GLY A 305 23.10 6.53 0.35
N GLY A 306 22.63 7.49 -0.43
CA GLY A 306 22.32 7.28 -1.84
C GLY A 306 23.55 6.88 -2.66
N VAL A 307 23.32 6.11 -3.72
CA VAL A 307 24.38 5.45 -4.50
C VAL A 307 25.40 6.43 -5.08
N ILE A 308 24.98 7.66 -5.41
CA ILE A 308 25.82 8.69 -6.01
C ILE A 308 26.45 9.65 -4.97
N TYR A 309 26.27 9.37 -3.68
CA TYR A 309 26.70 10.23 -2.57
C TYR A 309 27.90 9.62 -1.83
N PRO A 310 28.84 10.45 -1.33
CA PRO A 310 28.86 11.91 -1.45
C PRO A 310 29.18 12.37 -2.89
N LYS A 311 28.46 13.39 -3.37
CA LYS A 311 28.76 14.02 -4.65
C LYS A 311 30.07 14.79 -4.53
N ARG A 312 30.93 14.64 -5.54
CA ARG A 312 32.16 15.45 -5.67
C ARG A 312 31.84 16.93 -5.79
N ILE A 313 30.76 17.25 -6.50
CA ILE A 313 30.28 18.60 -6.72
C ILE A 313 28.83 18.64 -6.23
N SER A 314 28.56 19.45 -5.21
CA SER A 314 27.25 19.54 -4.55
C SER A 314 26.83 20.99 -4.37
N ARG A 315 25.51 21.25 -4.38
CA ARG A 315 24.95 22.53 -3.92
C ARG A 315 24.73 22.56 -2.40
N ASP A 316 24.87 21.43 -1.71
CA ASP A 316 24.87 21.35 -0.26
C ASP A 316 26.20 21.86 0.33
N PRO A 317 26.24 23.04 1.00
CA PRO A 317 27.46 23.53 1.65
C PRO A 317 27.93 22.65 2.82
N ARG A 318 27.09 21.72 3.30
CA ARG A 318 27.41 20.75 4.36
C ARG A 318 27.57 19.33 3.83
N HIS A 319 28.01 19.17 2.57
CA HIS A 319 28.17 17.87 1.90
C HIS A 319 29.37 17.03 2.41
N PHE A 320 29.48 16.83 3.72
CA PHE A 320 30.62 16.17 4.32
C PHE A 320 30.50 14.64 4.24
N PRO A 321 31.55 13.91 3.80
CA PRO A 321 31.49 12.45 3.67
C PRO A 321 31.09 11.68 4.93
N TYR A 322 31.36 12.20 6.13
CA TYR A 322 30.99 11.55 7.39
C TYR A 322 29.48 11.54 7.69
N LEU A 323 28.68 12.30 6.93
CA LEU A 323 27.22 12.33 7.03
C LEU A 323 26.56 11.20 6.22
N LEU A 324 27.32 10.50 5.38
CA LEU A 324 26.80 9.44 4.52
C LEU A 324 26.10 8.36 5.34
N GLY A 325 24.81 8.14 5.06
CA GLY A 325 24.02 7.08 5.69
C GLY A 325 23.61 7.36 7.14
N LYS A 326 23.76 8.60 7.64
CA LYS A 326 23.36 8.99 9.00
C LYS A 326 21.84 8.92 9.24
N ALA A 327 21.05 9.15 8.21
CA ALA A 327 19.60 9.08 8.26
C ALA A 327 19.07 8.45 6.98
N LYS A 328 18.94 7.11 7.00
CA LYS A 328 18.52 6.32 5.83
C LYS A 328 17.03 6.47 5.53
N TYR A 329 16.27 6.83 6.56
CA TYR A 329 14.83 6.82 6.55
C TYR A 329 14.25 8.10 7.16
N ILE A 330 12.99 8.42 6.86
CA ILE A 330 12.32 9.66 7.30
C ILE A 330 12.36 9.78 8.83
N GLU A 331 12.15 8.67 9.52
CA GLU A 331 12.16 8.58 10.98
C GLU A 331 13.55 8.86 11.57
N ASP A 332 14.63 8.62 10.82
CA ASP A 332 15.98 8.96 11.25
C ASP A 332 16.26 10.47 11.21
N LEU A 333 15.39 11.29 10.60
CA LEU A 333 15.56 12.74 10.62
C LEU A 333 15.42 13.32 12.03
N SER A 334 14.70 12.62 12.92
CA SER A 334 14.73 12.88 14.36
C SER A 334 16.14 12.67 14.93
N GLY A 335 16.69 13.67 15.59
CA GLY A 335 18.04 13.66 16.15
C GLY A 335 19.17 13.91 15.13
N ASN A 336 18.98 13.64 13.83
CA ASN A 336 20.01 13.89 12.80
C ASN A 336 19.80 15.21 12.05
N TRP A 337 18.57 15.52 11.64
CA TRP A 337 18.24 16.80 11.00
C TRP A 337 17.79 17.82 12.03
N SER A 338 16.86 17.42 12.90
CA SER A 338 16.32 18.24 13.99
C SER A 338 16.63 17.60 15.33
N PRO A 339 16.92 18.37 16.40
CA PRO A 339 17.13 17.82 17.73
C PRO A 339 15.84 17.26 18.38
N LEU A 340 14.67 17.53 17.79
CA LEU A 340 13.40 16.99 18.26
C LEU A 340 13.28 15.50 17.93
N ASP A 341 12.77 14.74 18.90
CA ASP A 341 12.56 13.29 18.80
C ASP A 341 11.38 12.91 17.90
N ASP A 342 10.40 13.81 17.75
CA ASP A 342 9.20 13.61 16.94
C ASP A 342 9.28 14.19 15.51
N TYR A 343 10.41 14.76 15.12
CA TYR A 343 10.55 15.47 13.84
C TYR A 343 10.30 14.56 12.62
N GLY A 344 10.95 13.40 12.55
CA GLY A 344 10.76 12.45 11.46
C GLY A 344 9.32 11.94 11.37
N ILE A 345 8.63 11.81 12.51
CA ILE A 345 7.22 11.43 12.55
C ILE A 345 6.34 12.52 11.94
N LYS A 346 6.59 13.80 12.26
CA LYS A 346 5.87 14.93 11.65
C LYS A 346 6.07 14.98 10.14
N VAL A 347 7.29 14.74 9.65
CA VAL A 347 7.55 14.65 8.20
C VAL A 347 6.73 13.51 7.59
N LEU A 348 6.73 12.33 8.22
CA LEU A 348 5.98 11.16 7.75
C LEU A 348 4.46 11.41 7.72
N GLU A 349 3.91 12.13 8.70
CA GLU A 349 2.49 12.51 8.71
C GLU A 349 2.14 13.39 7.51
N LEU A 350 2.97 14.41 7.19
CA LEU A 350 2.74 15.26 6.02
C LEU A 350 2.91 14.49 4.70
N VAL A 351 3.85 13.55 4.62
CA VAL A 351 3.99 12.65 3.47
C VAL A 351 2.68 11.88 3.22
N LYS A 352 2.10 11.27 4.26
CA LYS A 352 0.83 10.54 4.15
C LYS A 352 -0.35 11.45 3.79
N GLU A 353 -0.36 12.69 4.25
CA GLU A 353 -1.38 13.67 3.85
C GLU A 353 -1.26 14.06 2.37
N ILE A 354 -0.03 14.21 1.85
CA ILE A 354 0.20 14.48 0.42
C ILE A 354 -0.24 13.27 -0.42
N GLU A 355 0.14 12.06 -0.02
CA GLU A 355 -0.21 10.81 -0.72
C GLU A 355 -1.73 10.58 -0.80
N SER A 356 -2.46 10.95 0.26
CA SER A 356 -3.92 10.83 0.32
C SER A 356 -4.67 11.97 -0.37
N SER A 357 -3.97 12.96 -0.91
CA SER A 357 -4.58 14.09 -1.62
C SER A 357 -5.02 13.70 -3.04
N TYR A 358 -6.04 14.38 -3.54
CA TYR A 358 -6.63 14.11 -4.86
C TYR A 358 -5.70 14.56 -6.00
N SER A 359 -5.68 13.81 -7.12
CA SER A 359 -4.70 13.96 -8.21
C SER A 359 -5.32 14.52 -9.51
N GLU A 360 -5.81 15.75 -9.48
CA GLU A 360 -6.19 16.46 -10.71
C GLU A 360 -5.01 17.25 -11.29
N LYS A 361 -4.87 17.26 -12.63
CA LYS A 361 -3.85 18.07 -13.29
C LYS A 361 -4.13 19.56 -13.04
N VAL A 362 -3.31 20.16 -12.18
CA VAL A 362 -3.35 21.59 -11.86
C VAL A 362 -1.97 22.20 -12.10
N ILE A 363 -1.93 23.40 -12.68
CA ILE A 363 -0.68 24.09 -12.98
C ILE A 363 -0.21 24.84 -11.73
N ALA A 364 1.10 24.92 -11.52
CA ALA A 364 1.68 25.74 -10.46
C ALA A 364 1.14 27.18 -10.55
N PRO A 365 0.86 27.84 -9.41
CA PRO A 365 0.26 29.17 -9.40
C PRO A 365 1.16 30.23 -10.05
N ILE A 366 2.49 30.03 -9.98
CA ILE A 366 3.51 30.88 -10.56
C ILE A 366 4.67 30.03 -11.10
N LYS A 367 5.45 30.59 -12.01
CA LYS A 367 6.78 30.06 -12.35
C LYS A 367 7.82 30.67 -11.42
N LEU A 368 8.63 29.82 -10.82
CA LEU A 368 9.79 30.23 -10.04
C LEU A 368 11.03 30.35 -10.94
N ASP A 369 11.97 31.21 -10.54
CA ASP A 369 13.31 31.37 -11.13
C ASP A 369 13.41 32.02 -12.53
N ASP A 370 12.37 32.71 -13.00
CA ASP A 370 12.37 33.44 -14.29
C ASP A 370 13.30 34.69 -14.32
N ASN A 371 13.84 35.13 -13.18
CA ASN A 371 14.85 36.21 -13.06
C ASN A 371 15.93 35.82 -12.04
N THR A 372 17.13 35.47 -12.49
CA THR A 372 18.26 35.13 -11.62
C THR A 372 19.08 36.37 -11.26
N ASP A 373 19.14 36.71 -9.97
CA ASP A 373 20.07 37.73 -9.46
C ASP A 373 21.47 37.11 -9.33
N SER A 374 22.42 37.59 -10.14
CA SER A 374 23.77 37.02 -10.30
C SER A 374 24.78 37.40 -9.20
N ASN A 375 24.33 37.90 -8.04
CA ASN A 375 25.22 38.62 -7.09
C ASN A 375 25.31 37.99 -5.67
N ASN A 376 24.94 36.73 -5.46
CA ASN A 376 25.06 36.08 -4.15
C ASN A 376 26.26 35.13 -4.09
N TYR A 377 27.19 35.42 -3.17
CA TYR A 377 28.54 34.85 -3.09
C TYR A 377 28.64 33.38 -2.59
N ASN A 378 27.52 32.69 -2.35
CA ASN A 378 27.49 31.34 -1.76
C ASN A 378 26.78 30.26 -2.62
N ASP A 379 26.41 30.56 -3.87
CA ASP A 379 25.74 29.62 -4.79
C ASP A 379 26.73 28.88 -5.73
N GLU A 380 28.03 28.89 -5.42
CA GLU A 380 29.03 28.18 -6.22
C GLU A 380 29.03 26.68 -5.88
N LEU A 381 29.05 25.85 -6.93
CA LEU A 381 29.22 24.40 -6.83
C LEU A 381 30.49 24.05 -6.02
N VAL A 382 30.33 23.41 -4.87
CA VAL A 382 31.44 23.11 -3.95
C VAL A 382 32.11 21.79 -4.32
N ASN A 383 33.44 21.79 -4.49
CA ASN A 383 34.23 20.61 -4.83
C ASN A 383 34.82 19.95 -3.57
N HIS A 384 34.37 18.73 -3.25
CA HIS A 384 34.69 18.01 -2.01
C HIS A 384 35.80 16.95 -2.16
N GLY A 385 36.72 17.10 -3.12
CA GLY A 385 37.63 16.02 -3.56
C GLY A 385 38.47 15.32 -2.47
N ASP A 386 38.52 13.98 -2.53
CA ASP A 386 39.45 13.11 -1.80
C ASP A 386 40.67 12.68 -2.66
N SER A 387 41.75 12.27 -2.00
CA SER A 387 43.03 11.84 -2.59
C SER A 387 42.89 10.75 -3.68
N VAL A 388 43.92 10.60 -4.53
CA VAL A 388 44.02 9.56 -5.59
C VAL A 388 43.68 8.14 -5.09
N GLU A 389 43.90 7.85 -3.82
CA GLU A 389 43.61 6.56 -3.21
C GLU A 389 42.11 6.34 -2.93
N GLY A 390 41.34 7.42 -2.71
CA GLY A 390 39.88 7.39 -2.62
C GLY A 390 39.23 7.07 -3.97
N LEU A 391 39.71 7.72 -5.04
CA LEU A 391 39.25 7.45 -6.41
C LEU A 391 39.48 6.00 -6.83
N LYS A 392 40.59 5.39 -6.42
CA LYS A 392 40.83 3.95 -6.69
C LYS A 392 39.81 3.06 -5.98
N LYS A 393 39.47 3.35 -4.72
CA LYS A 393 38.46 2.57 -3.98
C LYS A 393 37.08 2.70 -4.60
N GLU A 394 36.72 3.90 -5.04
CA GLU A 394 35.45 4.17 -5.72
C GLU A 394 35.37 3.43 -7.06
N VAL A 395 36.42 3.48 -7.87
CA VAL A 395 36.51 2.70 -9.12
C VAL A 395 36.40 1.19 -8.86
N ILE A 396 37.05 0.68 -7.82
CA ILE A 396 36.94 -0.74 -7.43
C ILE A 396 35.50 -1.09 -7.02
N SER A 397 34.83 -0.22 -6.27
CA SER A 397 33.43 -0.41 -5.88
C SER A 397 32.51 -0.41 -7.10
N ILE A 398 32.68 0.55 -8.01
CA ILE A 398 31.90 0.65 -9.26
C ILE A 398 32.10 -0.60 -10.12
N ILE A 399 33.33 -1.11 -10.22
CA ILE A 399 33.61 -2.35 -10.95
C ILE A 399 32.86 -3.53 -10.31
N SER A 400 32.88 -3.64 -8.98
CA SER A 400 32.14 -4.69 -8.26
C SER A 400 30.62 -4.61 -8.51
N ASP A 401 30.05 -3.41 -8.50
CA ASP A 401 28.62 -3.23 -8.73
C ASP A 401 28.22 -3.51 -10.20
N ILE A 402 29.08 -3.16 -11.16
CA ILE A 402 28.91 -3.56 -12.57
C ILE A 402 28.91 -5.08 -12.71
N GLU A 403 29.77 -5.80 -11.99
CA GLU A 403 29.79 -7.27 -12.02
C GLU A 403 28.51 -7.88 -11.44
N LYS A 404 28.00 -7.35 -10.31
CA LYS A 404 26.71 -7.77 -9.74
C LYS A 404 25.55 -7.52 -10.72
N LEU A 405 25.52 -6.36 -11.36
CA LEU A 405 24.49 -6.01 -12.35
C LEU A 405 24.54 -6.94 -13.57
N LYS A 406 25.74 -7.31 -14.04
CA LYS A 406 25.90 -8.31 -15.11
C LYS A 406 25.35 -9.67 -14.69
N SER A 407 25.68 -10.15 -13.49
CA SER A 407 25.14 -11.41 -12.96
C SER A 407 23.62 -11.40 -12.91
N ARG A 408 23.03 -10.31 -12.40
CA ARG A 408 21.57 -10.16 -12.31
C ARG A 408 20.91 -10.09 -13.69
N THR A 409 21.57 -9.48 -14.67
CA THR A 409 21.09 -9.44 -16.05
C THR A 409 21.03 -10.85 -16.66
N GLU A 410 22.03 -11.69 -16.40
CA GLU A 410 22.01 -13.08 -16.88
C GLU A 410 20.92 -13.92 -16.19
N GLU A 411 20.70 -13.74 -14.88
CA GLU A 411 19.57 -14.37 -14.18
C GLU A 411 18.22 -13.98 -14.79
N LEU A 412 18.03 -12.69 -15.10
CA LEU A 412 16.81 -12.20 -15.72
C LEU A 412 16.60 -12.77 -17.12
N LYS A 413 17.67 -12.95 -17.92
CA LYS A 413 17.57 -13.62 -19.22
C LYS A 413 17.09 -15.06 -19.10
N ILE A 414 17.56 -15.80 -18.09
CA ILE A 414 17.10 -17.17 -17.81
C ILE A 414 15.60 -17.17 -17.46
N TYR A 415 15.16 -16.20 -16.67
CA TYR A 415 13.75 -16.06 -16.31
C TYR A 415 12.89 -15.72 -17.54
N ILE A 416 13.31 -14.77 -18.37
CA ILE A 416 12.61 -14.41 -19.62
C ILE A 416 12.46 -15.63 -20.52
N ASN A 417 13.53 -16.40 -20.75
CA ASN A 417 13.47 -17.62 -21.56
C ASN A 417 12.48 -18.66 -20.98
N SER A 418 12.39 -18.75 -19.65
CA SER A 418 11.44 -19.64 -18.98
C SER A 418 9.98 -19.19 -19.20
N VAL A 419 9.73 -17.88 -19.11
CA VAL A 419 8.41 -17.27 -19.39
C VAL A 419 7.99 -17.47 -20.84
N GLU A 420 8.90 -17.27 -21.80
CA GLU A 420 8.64 -17.55 -23.21
C GLU A 420 8.29 -19.03 -23.45
N GLY A 421 8.95 -19.94 -22.73
CA GLY A 421 8.62 -21.37 -22.73
C GLY A 421 7.21 -21.66 -22.22
N PHE A 422 6.80 -21.02 -21.11
CA PHE A 422 5.44 -21.17 -20.58
C PHE A 422 4.39 -20.63 -21.55
N LEU A 423 4.63 -19.47 -22.17
CA LEU A 423 3.72 -18.90 -23.18
C LEU A 423 3.55 -19.82 -24.39
N ALA A 424 4.64 -20.47 -24.84
CA ALA A 424 4.58 -21.45 -25.92
C ALA A 424 3.76 -22.70 -25.54
N GLN A 425 3.86 -23.15 -24.29
CA GLN A 425 3.09 -24.27 -23.76
C GLN A 425 1.61 -23.94 -23.63
N GLU A 426 1.29 -22.74 -23.12
CA GLU A 426 -0.08 -22.23 -23.03
C GLU A 426 -0.75 -22.19 -24.40
N LYS A 427 -0.03 -21.71 -25.42
CA LYS A 427 -0.51 -21.68 -26.81
C LYS A 427 -0.85 -23.09 -27.32
N LYS A 428 0.03 -24.07 -27.12
CA LYS A 428 -0.22 -25.48 -27.51
C LYS A 428 -1.46 -26.06 -26.82
N LEU A 429 -1.65 -25.77 -25.53
CA LEU A 429 -2.82 -26.21 -24.77
C LEU A 429 -4.11 -25.59 -25.30
N LYS A 430 -4.09 -24.28 -25.61
CA LYS A 430 -5.23 -23.58 -26.24
C LYS A 430 -5.59 -24.18 -27.60
N ASP A 431 -4.61 -24.46 -28.44
CA ASP A 431 -4.83 -25.08 -29.76
C ASP A 431 -5.44 -26.49 -29.62
N ALA A 432 -4.94 -27.30 -28.68
CA ALA A 432 -5.47 -28.64 -28.41
C ALA A 432 -6.90 -28.61 -27.83
N LEU A 433 -7.19 -27.65 -26.96
CA LEU A 433 -8.53 -27.44 -26.41
C LEU A 433 -9.52 -27.06 -27.52
N ASN A 434 -9.14 -26.16 -28.42
CA ASN A 434 -9.95 -25.75 -29.57
C ASN A 434 -10.25 -26.91 -30.51
N ALA A 435 -9.25 -27.74 -30.83
CA ALA A 435 -9.44 -28.93 -31.66
C ALA A 435 -10.40 -29.95 -31.01
N THR A 436 -10.28 -30.14 -29.69
CA THR A 436 -11.17 -31.03 -28.92
C THR A 436 -12.61 -30.50 -28.95
N ASN A 437 -12.80 -29.20 -28.75
CA ASN A 437 -14.11 -28.56 -28.81
C ASN A 437 -14.77 -28.69 -30.18
N MET A 438 -14.01 -28.52 -31.27
CA MET A 438 -14.53 -28.74 -32.63
C MET A 438 -15.01 -30.19 -32.82
N SER A 439 -14.22 -31.18 -32.38
CA SER A 439 -14.61 -32.59 -32.48
C SER A 439 -15.86 -32.91 -31.66
N LEU A 440 -16.01 -32.32 -30.48
CA LEU A 440 -17.23 -32.47 -29.66
C LEU A 440 -18.45 -31.84 -30.33
N GLN A 441 -18.30 -30.68 -30.97
CA GLN A 441 -19.38 -30.04 -31.73
C GLN A 441 -19.84 -30.90 -32.91
N GLU A 442 -18.90 -31.51 -33.66
CA GLU A 442 -19.23 -32.43 -34.76
C GLU A 442 -19.98 -33.67 -34.25
N LYS A 443 -19.55 -34.25 -33.12
CA LYS A 443 -20.25 -35.38 -32.49
C LYS A 443 -21.65 -35.00 -32.03
N ASN A 444 -21.82 -33.85 -31.39
CA ASN A 444 -23.14 -33.36 -30.97
C ASN A 444 -24.08 -33.23 -32.17
N LYS A 445 -23.60 -32.64 -33.28
CA LYS A 445 -24.40 -32.51 -34.50
C LYS A 445 -24.82 -33.88 -35.07
N SER A 446 -23.93 -34.88 -35.01
CA SER A 446 -24.24 -36.25 -35.42
C SER A 446 -25.29 -36.91 -34.51
N TYR A 447 -25.20 -36.69 -33.20
CA TYR A 447 -26.20 -37.16 -32.24
C TYR A 447 -27.55 -36.49 -32.45
N GLU A 448 -27.58 -35.18 -32.69
CA GLU A 448 -28.80 -34.44 -33.02
C GLU A 448 -29.47 -35.03 -34.27
N GLN A 449 -28.72 -35.28 -35.34
CA GLN A 449 -29.27 -35.91 -36.56
C GLN A 449 -29.83 -37.31 -36.27
N THR A 450 -29.11 -38.12 -35.49
CA THR A 450 -29.57 -39.46 -35.11
C THR A 450 -30.89 -39.41 -34.33
N ILE A 451 -31.05 -38.42 -33.44
CA ILE A 451 -32.28 -38.21 -32.68
C ILE A 451 -33.43 -37.83 -33.63
N GLU A 452 -33.19 -36.93 -34.59
CA GLU A 452 -34.20 -36.56 -35.60
C GLU A 452 -34.66 -37.77 -36.41
N ASP A 453 -33.72 -38.61 -36.87
CA ASP A 453 -34.04 -39.81 -37.64
C ASP A 453 -34.89 -40.81 -36.82
N ILE A 454 -34.57 -40.99 -35.52
CA ILE A 454 -35.35 -41.82 -34.61
C ILE A 454 -36.77 -41.26 -34.44
N LEU A 455 -36.91 -39.94 -34.26
CA LEU A 455 -38.21 -39.29 -34.10
C LEU A 455 -39.08 -39.43 -35.36
N ASP A 456 -38.49 -39.35 -36.56
CA ASP A 456 -39.19 -39.59 -37.83
C ASP A 456 -39.70 -41.03 -37.93
N VAL A 457 -38.88 -42.02 -37.57
CA VAL A 457 -39.30 -43.44 -37.52
C VAL A 457 -40.45 -43.65 -36.54
N ILE A 458 -40.36 -43.07 -35.33
CA ILE A 458 -41.43 -43.16 -34.33
C ILE A 458 -42.74 -42.55 -34.87
N SER A 459 -42.66 -41.42 -35.56
CA SER A 459 -43.81 -40.74 -36.17
C SER A 459 -44.48 -41.60 -37.24
N LYS A 460 -43.68 -42.20 -38.13
CA LYS A 460 -44.16 -43.14 -39.16
C LYS A 460 -44.83 -44.37 -38.53
N LEU A 461 -44.23 -44.96 -37.50
CA LEU A 461 -44.83 -46.10 -36.80
C LEU A 461 -46.16 -45.74 -36.14
N ARG A 462 -46.29 -44.55 -35.53
CA ARG A 462 -47.56 -44.09 -34.97
C ARG A 462 -48.67 -43.97 -36.02
N SER A 463 -48.34 -43.54 -37.24
CA SER A 463 -49.31 -43.42 -38.34
C SER A 463 -49.83 -44.75 -38.89
N ILE A 464 -49.18 -45.88 -38.57
CA ILE A 464 -49.60 -47.23 -38.97
C ILE A 464 -50.51 -47.87 -37.90
N VAL A 465 -50.41 -47.41 -36.65
CA VAL A 465 -51.13 -47.96 -35.48
C VAL A 465 -52.47 -47.25 -35.23
N ILE A 466 -52.70 -46.10 -35.88
CA ILE A 466 -53.96 -45.34 -35.90
C ILE A 466 -54.67 -45.64 -37.23
#